data_AF-A0A7X8JD94-F1
#
_entry.id   AF-A0A7X8JD94-F1
#
_cell.length_a   1.000
_cell.length_b   1.000
_cell.length_c   1.000
_cell.angle_alpha   90.00
_cell.angle_beta   90.00
_cell.angle_gamma   90.00
#
_symmetry.space_group_name_H-M   'P 1'
#
loop_
_entity.id
_entity.type
_entity.pdbx_description
1 polymer ?
#
loop_
_entity_poly.entity_id
_entity_poly.type
_entity_poly.pdbx_seq_one_letter_code
_entity_poly.pdbx_strand_id
1 'polypeptide(L)' 'MLIISSMDDTTIVHEASMRVADRIDNCDVATLTEIKHEDMLCDTSYEIINKFLHRNQ' A
#
# COMPACT_ATOMS: atom_id res chain seq x y z
N MET A 1 -7.00 -8.35 -3.02
CA MET A 1 -6.22 -7.95 -1.82
C MET A 1 -5.63 -6.57 -2.08
N LEU A 2 -5.35 -5.76 -1.06
CA LEU A 2 -4.68 -4.46 -1.23
C LEU A 2 -3.38 -4.45 -0.42
N ILE A 3 -2.27 -4.08 -1.06
CA ILE A 3 -1.00 -3.78 -0.40
C ILE A 3 -0.70 -2.29 -0.61
N ILE A 4 -0.50 -1.56 0.49
CA ILE A 4 0.00 -0.19 0.49
C ILE A 4 1.42 -0.23 1.05
N SER A 5 2.37 0.39 0.36
CA SER A 5 3.77 0.45 0.79
C SER A 5 4.38 1.79 0.38
N SER A 6 5.43 2.23 1.07
CA SER A 6 6.13 3.49 0.74
C SER A 6 7.54 3.22 0.20
N MET A 7 7.97 4.03 -0.76
CA MET A 7 9.37 4.07 -1.22
C MET A 7 10.33 4.59 -0.15
N ASP A 8 9.82 5.37 0.80
CA ASP A 8 10.58 6.02 1.87
C ASP A 8 10.46 5.27 3.22
N ASP A 9 9.86 4.08 3.20
CA ASP A 9 9.85 3.17 4.35
C ASP A 9 11.25 2.58 4.57
N THR A 10 11.88 3.01 5.67
CA THR A 10 13.21 2.53 6.08
C THR A 10 13.16 1.32 7.01
N THR A 11 11.97 0.92 7.45
CA THR A 11 11.74 -0.26 8.32
C THR A 11 11.46 -1.50 7.46
N ILE A 12 10.62 -1.36 6.44
CA ILE A 12 10.26 -2.42 5.49
C ILE A 12 10.44 -1.87 4.07
N VAL A 13 11.50 -2.32 3.39
CA VAL A 13 11.78 -1.91 2.01
C VAL A 13 10.62 -2.24 1.06
N HIS A 14 10.29 -1.31 0.17
CA HIS A 14 9.18 -1.42 -0.80
C HIS A 14 9.19 -2.74 -1.58
N GLU A 15 10.36 -3.23 -1.99
CA GLU A 15 10.53 -4.47 -2.76
C GLU A 15 10.12 -5.72 -1.98
N ALA A 16 10.10 -5.68 -0.64
CA ALA A 16 9.55 -6.78 0.15
C ALA A 16 8.03 -6.89 -0.08
N SER A 17 7.32 -5.77 -0.07
CA SER A 17 5.88 -5.70 -0.33
C SER A 17 5.54 -6.11 -1.78
N MET A 18 6.34 -5.70 -2.76
CA MET A 18 6.14 -6.10 -4.17
C MET A 18 6.28 -7.62 -4.36
N ARG A 19 7.28 -8.24 -3.73
CA ARG A 19 7.46 -9.70 -3.75
C ARG A 19 6.30 -10.47 -3.11
N VAL A 20 5.55 -9.85 -2.20
CA VAL A 20 4.31 -10.43 -1.66
C VAL A 20 3.17 -10.24 -2.64
N ALA A 21 3.01 -9.04 -3.21
CA ALA A 21 1.98 -8.72 -4.20
C ALA A 21 2.01 -9.67 -5.40
N ASP A 22 3.20 -9.96 -5.94
CA ASP A 22 3.42 -10.85 -7.09
C ASP A 22 2.93 -12.29 -6.87
N ARG A 23 2.70 -12.70 -5.61
CA ARG A 23 2.26 -14.05 -5.24
C ARG A 23 0.75 -14.15 -4.97
N ILE A 24 0.02 -13.04 -5.07
CA ILE A 24 -1.38 -12.96 -4.68
C ILE A 24 -2.21 -12.58 -5.90
N ASP A 25 -3.02 -13.52 -6.37
CA ASP A 25 -3.94 -13.28 -7.48
C ASP A 25 -4.88 -12.11 -7.16
N ASN A 26 -5.07 -11.21 -8.13
CA ASN A 26 -5.88 -10.00 -7.98
C ASN A 26 -5.47 -9.13 -6.78
N CYS A 27 -4.16 -8.96 -6.57
CA CYS A 27 -3.62 -8.00 -5.62
C CYS A 27 -3.52 -6.61 -6.25
N ASP A 28 -4.21 -5.65 -5.65
CA ASP A 28 -4.01 -4.23 -5.89
C ASP A 28 -2.80 -3.74 -5.10
N VAL A 29 -2.00 -2.89 -5.72
CA VAL A 29 -0.83 -2.28 -5.11
C VAL A 29 -0.95 -0.77 -5.18
N ALA A 30 -0.74 -0.11 -4.05
CA ALA A 30 -0.56 1.33 -3.99
C ALA A 30 0.82 1.66 -3.40
N THR A 31 1.56 2.50 -4.12
CA THR A 31 2.88 2.98 -3.70
C THR A 31 2.76 4.42 -3.24
N LEU A 32 3.21 4.68 -2.02
CA LEU A 32 3.35 6.01 -1.45
C LEU A 32 4.78 6.50 -1.62
N THR A 33 4.94 7.82 -1.63
CA THR A 33 6.23 8.51 -1.63
C THR A 33 6.22 9.59 -0.56
N GLU A 34 7.38 9.94 -0.05
CA GLU A 34 7.61 10.95 0.99
C GLU A 34 6.90 10.64 2.32
N ILE A 35 6.50 9.38 2.54
CA ILE A 35 5.81 8.90 3.74
C ILE A 35 6.67 7.83 4.40
N LYS A 36 7.02 8.02 5.67
CA LYS A 36 7.77 7.03 6.44
C LYS A 36 6.87 5.93 6.98
N HIS A 37 7.47 4.86 7.49
CA HIS A 37 6.77 3.70 8.04
C HIS A 37 5.72 4.09 9.10
N GLU A 38 6.15 4.91 10.06
CA GLU A 38 5.34 5.37 11.19
C GLU A 38 4.17 6.27 10.78
N ASP A 39 4.26 6.89 9.59
CA ASP A 39 3.30 7.86 9.07
C ASP A 39 2.35 7.24 8.02
N MET A 40 2.46 5.93 7.77
CA MET A 40 1.66 5.27 6.73
C MET A 40 0.16 5.30 7.01
N LEU A 41 -0.26 5.45 8.27
CA LEU A 41 -1.66 5.69 8.65
C LEU A 41 -2.03 7.18 8.49
N CYS A 42 -2.02 7.64 7.25
CA CYS A 42 -2.34 9.01 6.86
C CYS A 42 -3.63 9.09 6.02
N ASP A 43 -4.14 10.30 5.81
CA ASP A 43 -5.35 10.55 5.02
C ASP A 43 -5.28 9.92 3.62
N THR A 44 -4.12 10.01 2.95
CA THR A 44 -3.91 9.40 1.63
C THR A 44 -4.10 7.89 1.66
N SER A 45 -3.57 7.21 2.69
CA SER A 45 -3.76 5.77 2.85
C SER A 45 -5.24 5.42 3.08
N TYR A 46 -5.95 6.22 3.87
CA TYR A 46 -7.38 6.03 4.12
C TYR A 46 -8.22 6.24 2.86
N GLU A 47 -7.90 7.23 2.03
CA GLU A 47 -8.58 7.44 0.76
C GLU A 47 -8.41 6.25 -0.20
N ILE A 48 -7.19 5.70 -0.27
CA ILE A 48 -6.89 4.52 -1.09
C ILE A 48 -7.69 3.31 -0.59
N ILE A 49 -7.68 3.05 0.72
CA ILE A 49 -8.44 1.98 1.36
C ILE A 49 -9.93 2.15 1.06
N ASN A 50 -10.46 3.38 1.22
CA ASN A 50 -11.86 3.66 1.01
C ASN A 50 -12.28 3.40 -0.44
N LYS A 51 -11.47 3.86 -1.42
CA LYS A 51 -11.68 3.57 -2.84
C LYS A 51 -11.67 2.06 -3.10
N PHE A 52 -10.71 1.32 -2.55
CA PHE A 52 -10.61 -0.12 -2.73
C PHE A 52 -11.86 -0.87 -2.21
N LEU A 53 -12.34 -0.52 -1.00
CA LEU A 53 -13.50 -1.15 -0.38
C LEU A 53 -14.81 -0.92 -1.14
N HIS A 54 -14.93 0.21 -1.84
CA HIS A 54 -16.15 0.60 -2.54
C HIS A 54 -16.15 0.26 -4.04
N ARG A 55 -15.12 -0.42 -4.57
CA ARG A 55 -15.02 -0.76 -6.01
C ARG A 55 -16.15 -1.65 -6.57
N ASN A 56 -16.95 -2.27 -5.71
CA ASN A 56 -18.07 -3.15 -6.09
C ASN A 56 -19.43 -2.69 -5.52
N GLN A 57 -19.51 -1.43 -5.06
CA GLN A 57 -20.79 -0.73 -4.86
C GLN A 57 -21.10 0.09 -6.11
#